data_AF-A0A2D7KSY4-F1
#
_entry.id   AF-A0A2D7KSY4-F1
#
_cell.length_a   1.000
_cell.length_b   1.000
_cell.length_c   1.000
_cell.angle_alpha   90.00
_cell.angle_beta   90.00
_cell.angle_gamma   90.00
#
_symmetry.space_group_name_H-M   'P 1'
#
loop_
_entity.id
_entity.type
_entity.pdbx_description
1 polymer ?
#
loop_
_entity_poly.entity_id
_entity_poly.type
_entity_poly.pdbx_seq_one_letter_code
_entity_poly.pdbx_strand_id
1 'polypeptide(L)'
;MNPKGSLNAIDALEKSKGWIVMRKVMEEEIVSSAMAIAESPTMSLDEINFRRGSIFAAKALLDLPAKLRSKFHAEIALGKDDSSISEST
;
A
#
# COMPACT_ATOMS: atom_id res chain seq x y z
N MET A 1 -0.96 -5.30 19.17
CA MET A 1 -2.31 -4.92 18.73
C MET A 1 -2.96 -6.17 18.12
N ASN A 2 -4.24 -6.46 18.39
CA ASN A 2 -4.91 -7.59 17.75
C ASN A 2 -5.34 -7.23 16.30
N PRO A 3 -5.62 -8.21 15.41
CA PRO A 3 -5.96 -7.94 14.01
C PRO A 3 -7.12 -6.95 13.82
N LYS A 4 -8.11 -6.98 14.71
CA LYS A 4 -9.24 -6.03 14.70
C LYS A 4 -8.81 -4.59 15.02
N GLY A 5 -7.92 -4.43 16.00
CA GLY A 5 -7.33 -3.13 16.34
C GLY A 5 -6.48 -2.57 15.21
N SER A 6 -5.69 -3.42 14.54
CA SER A 6 -4.91 -3.04 13.36
C SER A 6 -5.80 -2.64 12.18
N LEU A 7 -6.87 -3.39 11.91
CA LEU A 7 -7.86 -3.05 10.88
C LEU A 7 -8.50 -1.68 11.13
N ASN A 8 -8.94 -1.41 12.36
CA ASN A 8 -9.52 -0.12 12.73
C ASN A 8 -8.53 1.04 12.52
N ALA A 9 -7.25 0.83 12.84
CA ALA A 9 -6.21 1.84 12.63
C ALA A 9 -5.98 2.14 11.14
N ILE A 10 -6.01 1.11 10.29
CA ILE A 10 -5.90 1.27 8.82
C ILE A 10 -7.13 1.99 8.24
N ASP A 11 -8.34 1.62 8.67
CA ASP A 11 -9.57 2.30 8.24
C ASP A 11 -9.59 3.78 8.67
N ALA A 12 -9.05 4.08 9.85
CA ALA A 12 -8.90 5.45 10.33
C ALA A 12 -7.84 6.22 9.53
N LEU A 13 -6.72 5.58 9.20
CA LEU A 13 -5.68 6.15 8.35
C LEU A 13 -6.23 6.53 6.98
N GLU A 14 -6.92 5.61 6.27
CA GLU A 14 -7.45 5.85 4.93
C GLU A 14 -8.41 7.06 4.86
N LYS A 15 -9.19 7.27 5.92
CA LYS A 15 -10.14 8.38 6.05
C LYS A 15 -9.50 9.68 6.55
N SER A 16 -8.26 9.62 7.01
CA SER A 16 -7.61 10.77 7.62
C SER A 16 -7.24 11.82 6.57
N LYS A 17 -7.39 13.10 6.94
CA LYS A 17 -6.91 14.22 6.11
C LYS A 17 -5.42 14.12 5.82
N GLY A 18 -4.64 13.65 6.79
CA GLY A 18 -3.20 13.45 6.66
C GLY A 18 -2.86 12.47 5.54
N TRP A 19 -3.51 11.30 5.51
CA TRP A 19 -3.31 10.33 4.45
C TRP A 19 -3.74 10.86 3.07
N ILE A 20 -4.86 11.58 2.98
CA ILE A 20 -5.30 12.19 1.71
C ILE A 20 -4.23 13.16 1.17
N VAL A 21 -3.67 14.01 2.02
CA VAL A 21 -2.59 14.95 1.64
C VAL A 21 -1.34 14.18 1.21
N MET A 22 -0.90 13.20 2.01
CA MET A 22 0.27 12.39 1.68
C MET A 22 0.10 11.64 0.35
N ARG A 23 -1.07 11.03 0.15
CA ARG A 23 -1.40 10.30 -1.08
C ARG A 23 -1.30 11.21 -2.30
N LYS A 24 -1.88 12.41 -2.22
CA LYS A 24 -1.80 13.39 -3.31
C LYS A 24 -0.35 13.74 -3.65
N VAL A 25 0.47 14.06 -2.64
CA VAL A 25 1.90 14.37 -2.86
C VAL A 25 2.63 13.19 -3.47
N MET A 26 2.40 11.96 -2.98
CA MET A 26 3.03 10.77 -3.54
C MET A 26 2.62 10.52 -5.01
N GLU A 27 1.35 10.76 -5.37
CA GLU A 27 0.87 10.65 -6.75
C GLU A 27 1.53 11.69 -7.66
N GLU A 28 1.67 12.93 -7.20
CA GLU A 28 2.35 14.01 -7.93
C GLU A 28 3.84 13.69 -8.17
N GLU A 29 4.55 13.21 -7.14
CA GLU A 29 5.96 12.82 -7.25
C GLU A 29 6.20 11.64 -8.19
N ILE A 30 5.26 10.68 -8.23
CA ILE A 30 5.30 9.56 -9.19
C ILE A 30 5.18 10.07 -10.62
N VAL A 31 4.26 11.00 -10.88
CA VAL A 31 4.08 11.60 -12.22
C VAL A 31 5.31 12.40 -12.61
N SER A 32 5.82 13.25 -11.71
CA SER A 32 7.05 14.02 -11.90
C SER A 32 8.24 13.12 -12.26
N SER A 33 8.40 12.02 -11.54
CA SER A 33 9.45 11.03 -11.79
C SER A 33 9.33 10.36 -13.16
N ALA A 34 8.10 10.08 -13.61
CA ALA A 34 7.84 9.52 -14.93
C ALA A 34 8.16 10.53 -16.04
N MET A 35 7.79 11.80 -15.86
CA MET A 35 8.10 12.88 -16.80
C MET A 35 9.61 13.10 -16.95
N ALA A 36 10.36 13.03 -15.85
CA ALA A 36 11.82 13.16 -15.89
C ALA A 36 12.51 12.11 -16.78
N ILE A 37 11.93 10.91 -16.94
CA ILE A 37 12.41 9.90 -17.88
C ILE A 37 12.14 10.35 -19.32
N ALA A 38 10.94 10.87 -19.60
CA ALA A 38 10.54 11.33 -20.94
C ALA A 38 11.33 12.56 -21.41
N GLU A 39 11.73 13.42 -20.47
CA GLU A 39 12.44 14.68 -20.73
C GLU A 39 13.97 14.51 -20.80
N SER A 40 14.50 13.32 -20.50
CA SER A 40 15.94 13.02 -20.57
C SER A 40 16.32 12.20 -21.81
N PRO A 41 16.65 12.85 -22.94
CA PRO A 41 16.97 12.14 -24.19
C PRO A 41 18.28 11.34 -24.13
N THR A 42 19.14 11.58 -23.13
CA THR A 42 20.45 10.93 -22.97
C THR A 42 20.48 9.87 -21.86
N MET A 43 19.32 9.51 -21.29
CA MET A 43 19.25 8.51 -20.22
C MET A 43 19.60 7.12 -20.74
N SER A 44 20.51 6.41 -20.06
CA SER A 44 20.86 5.03 -20.42
C SER A 44 19.68 4.09 -20.17
N LEU A 45 19.65 2.97 -20.89
CA LEU A 45 18.58 1.97 -20.72
C LEU A 45 18.55 1.40 -19.29
N ASP A 46 19.71 1.20 -18.67
CA ASP A 46 19.81 0.70 -17.29
C ASP A 46 19.21 1.68 -16.28
N GLU A 47 19.49 2.97 -16.44
CA GLU A 47 18.91 4.03 -15.60
C GLU A 47 17.40 4.14 -15.80
N ILE A 48 16.92 4.04 -17.05
CA ILE A 48 15.47 4.00 -17.36
C ILE A 48 14.81 2.81 -16.63
N ASN A 49 15.41 1.63 -16.68
CA ASN A 49 14.88 0.43 -16.05
C ASN A 49 14.88 0.54 -14.53
N PHE A 50 15.95 1.08 -13.94
CA PHE A 50 16.03 1.36 -12.51
C PHE A 50 14.91 2.31 -12.06
N ARG A 51 14.71 3.43 -12.77
CA ARG A 51 13.65 4.39 -12.47
C ARG A 51 12.26 3.81 -12.63
N ARG A 52 12.01 2.99 -13.66
CA ARG A 52 10.75 2.24 -13.82
C ARG A 52 10.48 1.34 -12.62
N GLY A 53 11.50 0.62 -12.13
CA GLY A 53 11.39 -0.20 -10.92
C GLY A 53 11.04 0.62 -9.67
N SER A 54 11.70 1.76 -9.48
CA SER A 54 11.43 2.68 -8.38
C SER A 54 10.00 3.28 -8.43
N ILE A 55 9.55 3.69 -9.62
CA ILE A 55 8.17 4.18 -9.83
C ILE A 55 7.15 3.08 -9.54
N PHE A 56 7.41 1.85 -9.98
CA PHE A 56 6.55 0.71 -9.69
C PHE A 56 6.42 0.44 -8.19
N ALA A 57 7.54 0.47 -7.46
CA ALA A 57 7.55 0.30 -6.02
C ALA A 57 6.80 1.44 -5.31
N ALA A 58 7.01 2.70 -5.71
CA ALA A 58 6.30 3.85 -5.17
C ALA A 58 4.78 3.74 -5.38
N LYS A 59 4.33 3.34 -6.57
CA LYS A 59 2.91 3.08 -6.84
C LYS A 59 2.35 2.01 -5.90
N ALA A 60 3.09 0.94 -5.62
CA ALA A 60 2.65 -0.12 -4.73
C ALA A 60 2.43 0.35 -3.27
N LEU A 61 3.09 1.44 -2.85
CA LEU A 61 2.91 2.05 -1.53
C LEU A 61 1.60 2.84 -1.41
N LEU A 62 1.08 3.40 -2.51
CA LEU A 62 -0.24 4.05 -2.53
C LEU A 62 -1.37 3.06 -2.16
N ASP A 63 -1.19 1.79 -2.55
CA ASP A 63 -2.14 0.70 -2.32
C ASP A 63 -1.93 -0.01 -0.97
N LEU A 64 -0.96 0.42 -0.16
CA LEU A 64 -0.55 -0.28 1.06
C LEU A 64 -1.68 -0.39 2.09
N PRO A 65 -2.48 0.66 2.39
CA PRO A 65 -3.59 0.54 3.32
C PRO A 65 -4.63 -0.50 2.87
N ALA A 66 -5.01 -0.51 1.59
CA ALA A 66 -5.95 -1.49 1.05
C ALA A 66 -5.44 -2.93 1.15
N LYS A 67 -4.14 -3.15 0.86
CA LYS A 67 -3.50 -4.47 1.03
C LYS A 67 -3.51 -4.93 2.48
N LEU A 68 -3.17 -4.04 3.41
CA LEU A 68 -3.18 -4.33 4.85
C LEU A 68 -4.60 -4.62 5.36
N ARG A 69 -5.60 -3.88 4.87
CA ARG A 69 -7.01 -4.13 5.18
C ARG A 69 -7.45 -5.52 4.74
N SER A 70 -7.15 -5.93 3.51
CA SER A 70 -7.46 -7.28 3.02
C SER A 70 -6.78 -8.36 3.86
N LYS A 71 -5.51 -8.17 4.20
CA LYS A 71 -4.75 -9.08 5.08
C LYS A 71 -5.42 -9.22 6.46
N PHE A 72 -5.79 -8.12 7.11
CA PHE A 72 -6.41 -8.17 8.43
C PHE A 72 -7.81 -8.78 8.40
N HIS A 73 -8.59 -8.57 7.32
CA HIS A 73 -9.85 -9.28 7.14
C HIS A 73 -9.66 -10.80 7.08
N ALA A 74 -8.64 -11.28 6.34
CA ALA A 74 -8.33 -12.70 6.26
C ALA A 74 -7.90 -13.28 7.62
N GLU A 75 -7.03 -12.58 8.35
CA GLU A 75 -6.59 -12.98 9.70
C GLU A 75 -7.75 -13.07 10.70
N ILE A 76 -8.70 -12.12 10.64
CA ILE A 76 -9.90 -12.13 11.50
C ILE A 76 -10.83 -13.29 11.14
N ALA A 77 -10.96 -13.63 9.85
CA ALA A 77 -11.79 -14.74 9.40
C ALA A 77 -11.21 -16.08 9.89
N LEU A 78 -9.92 -16.31 9.66
CA LEU A 78 -9.23 -17.52 10.11
C LEU A 78 -9.23 -17.67 11.64
N GLY A 79 -9.01 -16.58 12.37
CA GLY A 79 -9.05 -16.60 13.83
C GLY A 79 -10.43 -16.85 14.44
N LYS A 80 -11.52 -16.70 13.68
CA LYS A 80 -12.87 -17.12 14.12
C LYS A 80 -13.10 -18.62 13.93
N ASP A 81 -12.55 -19.20 12.86
CA ASP A 81 -12.69 -20.63 12.59
C ASP A 81 -11.97 -21.47 13.66
N ASP A 82 -10.78 -21.08 14.10
CA ASP A 82 -10.02 -21.83 15.14
C ASP A 82 -10.75 -21.86 16.50
N SER A 83 -11.48 -20.80 16.88
CA SER A 83 -12.27 -20.78 18.12
C SER A 83 -13.54 -21.64 18.08
N SER A 84 -14.01 -22.02 16.88
CA SER A 84 -15.23 -22.83 16.72
C SER A 84 -14.99 -24.34 16.84
N ILE A 85 -13.74 -24.79 16.72
CA ILE A 85 -13.36 -26.22 16.79
C ILE A 85 -13.19 -26.67 18.26
N SER A 86 -12.83 -25.77 19.18
CA SER A 86 -12.58 -26.11 20.59
C SER A 86 -13.82 -26.28 21.47
N GLU A 87 -15.02 -25.94 21.00
CA GLU A 87 -16.27 -26.10 21.77
C GLU A 87 -17.01 -27.42 21.46
N SER A 88 -16.42 -28.29 20.65
CA SER A 88 -17.05 -29.54 20.18
C SER A 88 -16.44 -30.84 20.74
N THR A 89 -15.57 -30.76 21.76
CA THR A 89 -14.95 -31.92 22.42
C THR A 89 -15.08 -31.83 23.93
#